data_AF-W6RAE3-F1
#
_entry.id   AF-W6RAE3-F1
#
_cell.length_a   1.000
_cell.length_b   1.000
_cell.length_c   1.000
_cell.angle_alpha   90.00
_cell.angle_beta   90.00
_cell.angle_gamma   90.00
#
_symmetry.space_group_name_H-M   'P 1'
#
loop_
_entity.id
_entity.type
_entity.pdbx_description
1 polymer ?
#
loop_
_entity_poly.entity_id
_entity_poly.type
_entity_poly.pdbx_seq_one_letter_code
_entity_poly.pdbx_strand_id
1 'polypeptide(L)'
;MLDEHGKWLVKPAGTGAVDTLPAALGELIAHSGDGGFWNDGQNEFYSVAMPFTGGPWMVLASMPREEIQAVTWRVGTQLAIGSALTLLLAVIAVVWLLRRKLRPLGDLVQQAQALGAGDLGARMAQSSDDEIGELARSFNRMGEALANMVAGIRSAAQDVSARSQSMSTLSRDAYQGIDQQSGEISSMAGAVEEFSATSQNIADNMRNTERLASANAEQTRIGRTSMDQASEALVQIAEALEQTSTVINGLGQRSQEIGGIVSVITAIADQTNLLALNAAIEAARAGEQGRGFAVVADEVRNLAGRTREATNEISTMIGSIQSETSSAIATMEHGRQLMQDGLERNAKVAAVLAQISEQSAEAGEQFAAITTATSEQSSTATVLSANLQSIAEANGEQREVVANLADTARELDRLAAQLRQEVERFR
;
A
#
# COMPACT_ATOMS: atom_id res chain seq x y z
N MET A 1 -62.12 103.69 83.99
CA MET A 1 -63.19 104.69 84.22
C MET A 1 -62.61 106.07 84.06
N LEU A 2 -63.35 106.98 83.42
CA LEU A 2 -62.96 108.38 83.20
C LEU A 2 -64.01 109.32 83.83
N ASP A 3 -63.60 110.50 84.24
CA ASP A 3 -64.52 111.59 84.62
C ASP A 3 -64.99 112.39 83.40
N GLU A 4 -65.92 113.33 83.61
CA GLU A 4 -66.48 114.21 82.56
C GLU A 4 -65.42 115.11 81.88
N HIS A 5 -64.21 115.21 82.43
CA HIS A 5 -63.10 115.99 81.90
C HIS A 5 -62.05 115.10 81.20
N GLY A 6 -62.35 113.82 80.95
CA GLY A 6 -61.45 112.89 80.26
C GLY A 6 -60.25 112.46 81.10
N LYS A 7 -60.34 112.58 82.43
CA LYS A 7 -59.30 112.18 83.39
C LYS A 7 -59.62 110.82 83.99
N TRP A 8 -58.61 109.96 84.15
CA TRP A 8 -58.82 108.59 84.61
C TRP A 8 -59.20 108.52 86.09
N LEU A 9 -60.40 108.03 86.38
CA LEU A 9 -60.83 107.60 87.72
C LEU A 9 -60.29 106.22 88.07
N VAL A 10 -60.20 105.33 87.07
CA VAL A 10 -59.59 104.00 87.17
C VAL A 10 -58.85 103.73 85.87
N LYS A 11 -57.52 103.67 85.92
CA LYS A 11 -56.66 103.40 84.75
C LYS A 11 -56.86 101.95 84.26
N PRO A 12 -56.75 101.66 82.95
CA PRO A 12 -56.82 100.29 82.45
C PRO A 12 -55.73 99.41 83.08
N ALA A 13 -56.00 98.11 83.23
CA ALA A 13 -55.07 97.20 83.88
C ALA A 13 -53.76 97.09 83.07
N GLY A 14 -52.63 97.26 83.75
CA GLY A 14 -51.29 97.18 83.14
C GLY A 14 -50.78 98.47 82.51
N THR A 15 -51.58 99.55 82.46
CA THR A 15 -51.15 100.84 81.88
C THR A 15 -50.36 101.67 82.88
N GLY A 16 -49.31 102.36 82.43
CA GLY A 16 -48.42 103.21 83.20
C GLY A 16 -49.05 104.56 83.62
N ALA A 17 -48.19 105.57 83.85
CA ALA A 17 -48.58 106.91 84.30
C ALA A 17 -49.27 107.74 83.19
N VAL A 18 -50.43 107.29 82.73
CA VAL A 18 -51.29 108.01 81.79
C VAL A 18 -52.29 108.84 82.59
N ASP A 19 -52.09 110.15 82.63
CA ASP A 19 -52.94 111.06 83.41
C ASP A 19 -54.12 111.62 82.62
N THR A 20 -54.09 111.51 81.28
CA THR A 20 -55.16 111.92 80.36
C THR A 20 -55.45 110.84 79.33
N LEU A 21 -56.68 110.76 78.81
CA LEU A 21 -57.06 109.80 77.77
C LEU A 21 -56.19 109.99 76.50
N PRO A 22 -55.43 108.97 76.04
CA PRO A 22 -54.69 109.06 74.78
C PRO A 22 -55.65 109.22 73.60
N ALA A 23 -55.30 110.07 72.63
CA ALA A 23 -56.17 110.39 71.49
C ALA A 23 -56.61 109.14 70.70
N ALA A 24 -55.70 108.19 70.47
CA ALA A 24 -56.01 106.93 69.80
C ALA A 24 -57.04 106.08 70.57
N LEU A 25 -57.04 106.17 71.91
CA LEU A 25 -58.05 105.52 72.73
C LEU A 25 -59.40 106.23 72.65
N GLY A 26 -59.38 107.56 72.53
CA GLY A 26 -60.58 108.36 72.27
C GLY A 26 -61.26 107.97 70.96
N GLU A 27 -60.49 107.70 69.91
CA GLU A 27 -61.02 107.21 68.62
C GLU A 27 -61.64 105.81 68.72
N LEU A 28 -61.00 104.90 69.47
CA LEU A 28 -61.53 103.57 69.76
C LEU A 28 -62.83 103.63 70.57
N ILE A 29 -62.94 104.58 71.49
CA ILE A 29 -64.17 104.83 72.23
C ILE A 29 -65.27 105.40 71.31
N ALA A 30 -64.91 106.25 70.34
CA ALA A 30 -65.88 106.77 69.35
C ALA A 30 -66.39 105.68 68.38
N HIS A 31 -65.55 104.71 68.01
CA HIS A 31 -65.88 103.61 67.10
C HIS A 31 -66.01 102.28 67.86
N SER A 32 -67.07 102.20 68.68
CA SER A 32 -67.39 101.00 69.44
C SER A 32 -67.44 99.75 68.55
N GLY A 33 -66.67 98.72 68.93
CA GLY A 33 -66.64 97.40 68.27
C GLY A 33 -65.36 97.12 67.47
N ASP A 34 -64.62 98.14 67.07
CA ASP A 34 -63.32 97.97 66.42
C ASP A 34 -62.19 97.91 67.45
N GLY A 35 -61.22 97.03 67.21
CA GLY A 35 -60.04 96.88 68.05
C GLY A 35 -58.83 97.55 67.43
N GLY A 36 -58.09 98.30 68.24
CA GLY A 36 -56.96 99.10 67.78
C GLY A 36 -55.79 99.03 68.73
N PHE A 37 -54.60 99.28 68.18
CA PHE A 37 -53.39 99.43 68.97
C PHE A 37 -53.25 100.87 69.44
N TRP A 38 -52.84 101.02 70.69
CA TRP A 38 -52.49 102.31 71.26
C TRP A 38 -51.31 102.14 72.21
N ASN A 39 -50.63 103.23 72.50
CA ASN A 39 -49.44 103.23 73.33
C ASN A 39 -49.66 104.16 74.52
N ASP A 40 -49.32 103.68 75.72
CA ASP A 40 -49.46 104.40 76.98
C ASP A 40 -48.22 105.25 77.34
N GLY A 41 -47.23 105.30 76.44
CA GLY A 41 -45.92 105.95 76.60
C GLY A 41 -44.79 104.97 76.95
N GLN A 42 -45.10 103.77 77.44
CA GLN A 42 -44.13 102.70 77.73
C GLN A 42 -44.43 101.40 77.00
N ASN A 43 -45.71 101.01 76.96
CA ASN A 43 -46.18 99.73 76.45
C ASN A 43 -47.26 99.94 75.38
N GLU A 44 -47.28 99.04 74.39
CA GLU A 44 -48.27 99.01 73.33
C GLU A 44 -49.36 98.00 73.68
N PHE A 45 -50.61 98.45 73.69
CA PHE A 45 -51.78 97.64 74.03
C PHE A 45 -52.67 97.50 72.81
N TYR A 46 -53.23 96.31 72.63
CA TYR A 46 -54.41 96.15 71.79
C TYR A 46 -55.64 96.36 72.67
N SER A 47 -56.58 97.18 72.24
CA SER A 47 -57.79 97.42 73.01
C SER A 47 -59.03 97.54 72.16
N VAL A 48 -60.14 97.12 72.76
CA VAL A 48 -61.47 97.17 72.17
C VAL A 48 -62.38 97.86 73.18
N ALA A 49 -63.15 98.85 72.71
CA ALA A 49 -64.15 99.54 73.53
C ALA A 49 -65.57 99.12 73.11
N MET A 50 -66.44 98.89 74.10
CA MET A 50 -67.86 98.57 73.88
C MET A 50 -68.76 99.30 74.89
N PRO A 51 -69.96 99.78 74.49
CA PRO A 51 -70.90 100.46 75.39
C PRO A 51 -71.48 99.47 76.41
N PHE A 52 -71.61 99.91 77.65
CA PHE A 52 -72.19 99.13 78.73
C PHE A 52 -73.73 99.28 78.72
N THR A 53 -74.44 98.17 78.56
CA THR A 53 -75.91 98.15 78.55
C THR A 53 -76.47 98.45 79.96
N GLY A 54 -76.94 99.69 80.17
CA GLY A 54 -77.58 100.10 81.43
C GLY A 54 -77.21 101.50 81.94
N GLY A 55 -76.41 102.28 81.21
CA GLY A 55 -76.08 103.67 81.57
C GLY A 55 -75.11 104.31 80.58
N PRO A 56 -74.64 105.55 80.82
CA PRO A 56 -73.73 106.28 79.93
C PRO A 56 -72.26 105.80 80.00
N TRP A 57 -72.03 104.52 80.29
CA TRP A 57 -70.69 103.96 80.56
C TRP A 57 -70.15 103.16 79.37
N MET A 58 -68.82 103.13 79.20
CA MET A 58 -68.09 102.34 78.20
C MET A 58 -67.10 101.40 78.89
N VAL A 59 -67.04 100.14 78.44
CA VAL A 59 -66.06 99.14 78.90
C VAL A 59 -64.92 99.09 77.89
N LEU A 60 -63.70 99.26 78.38
CA LEU A 60 -62.48 99.09 77.61
C LEU A 60 -61.78 97.81 78.07
N ALA A 61 -61.58 96.87 77.15
CA ALA A 61 -60.74 95.70 77.38
C ALA A 61 -59.39 95.93 76.70
N SER A 62 -58.30 95.84 77.45
CA SER A 62 -56.94 96.09 76.95
C SER A 62 -56.01 94.91 77.26
N MET A 63 -55.22 94.47 76.28
CA MET A 63 -54.20 93.43 76.44
C MET A 63 -52.83 93.93 75.96
N PRO A 64 -51.74 93.75 76.73
CA PRO A 64 -50.40 94.11 76.30
C PRO A 64 -49.95 93.29 75.08
N ARG A 65 -49.31 93.93 74.09
CA ARG A 65 -48.79 93.24 72.89
C ARG A 65 -47.76 92.15 73.21
N GLU A 66 -47.03 92.33 74.31
CA GLU A 66 -46.00 91.40 74.78
C GLU A 66 -46.56 90.01 75.11
N GLU A 67 -47.76 89.95 75.71
CA GLU A 67 -48.43 88.68 76.01
C GLU A 67 -48.89 87.95 74.73
N ILE A 68 -49.24 88.70 73.67
CA ILE A 68 -49.62 88.14 72.37
C ILE A 68 -48.38 87.53 71.66
N GLN A 69 -47.20 88.13 71.81
CA GLN A 69 -45.96 87.64 71.18
C GLN A 69 -45.28 86.50 71.95
N ALA A 70 -45.41 86.47 73.29
CA ALA A 70 -44.82 85.42 74.11
C ALA A 70 -45.35 84.01 73.76
N VAL A 71 -46.61 83.91 73.31
CA VAL A 71 -47.25 82.64 72.94
C VAL A 71 -46.79 82.15 71.56
N THR A 72 -46.52 83.04 70.60
CA THR A 72 -46.20 82.64 69.21
C THR A 72 -44.77 82.13 69.04
N TRP A 73 -43.79 82.69 69.75
CA TRP A 73 -42.38 82.30 69.65
C TRP A 73 -42.05 80.91 70.23
N ARG A 74 -42.80 80.48 71.27
CA ARG A 74 -42.54 79.20 71.97
C ARG A 74 -43.04 77.99 71.19
N VAL A 75 -44.17 78.13 70.48
CA VAL A 75 -44.73 77.06 69.64
C VAL A 75 -43.95 76.91 68.33
N GLY A 76 -43.50 78.01 67.72
CA GLY A 76 -42.74 77.98 66.46
C GLY A 76 -41.39 77.27 66.57
N THR A 77 -40.66 77.47 67.68
CA THR A 77 -39.35 76.84 67.90
C THR A 77 -39.44 75.34 68.17
N GLN A 78 -40.47 74.87 68.89
CA GLN A 78 -40.69 73.44 69.12
C GLN A 78 -41.04 72.67 67.83
N LEU A 79 -41.90 73.27 66.97
CA LEU A 79 -42.25 72.67 65.68
C LEU A 79 -41.05 72.63 64.71
N ALA A 80 -40.21 73.66 64.70
CA ALA A 80 -38.99 73.69 63.89
C ALA A 80 -37.98 72.61 64.32
N ILE A 81 -37.74 72.45 65.63
CA ILE A 81 -36.84 71.41 66.17
C ILE A 81 -37.41 70.01 65.90
N GLY A 82 -38.72 69.80 66.10
CA GLY A 82 -39.37 68.52 65.80
C GLY A 82 -39.28 68.13 64.32
N SER A 83 -39.51 69.10 63.43
CA SER A 83 -39.40 68.90 61.97
C SER A 83 -37.94 68.63 61.55
N ALA A 84 -36.98 69.33 62.14
CA ALA A 84 -35.55 69.09 61.87
C ALA A 84 -35.09 67.71 62.38
N LEU A 85 -35.55 67.28 63.57
CA LEU A 85 -35.18 65.99 64.15
C LEU A 85 -35.78 64.81 63.37
N THR A 86 -37.04 64.92 62.94
CA THR A 86 -37.69 63.90 62.10
C THR A 86 -37.02 63.80 60.73
N LEU A 87 -36.65 64.92 60.11
CA LEU A 87 -35.88 64.93 58.87
C LEU A 87 -34.50 64.29 59.05
N LEU A 88 -33.78 64.61 60.14
CA LEU A 88 -32.48 64.02 60.45
C LEU A 88 -32.59 62.49 60.62
N LEU A 89 -33.58 62.01 61.39
CA LEU A 89 -33.81 60.59 61.59
C LEU A 89 -34.21 59.88 60.28
N ALA A 90 -35.04 60.51 59.44
CA ALA A 90 -35.40 59.97 58.13
C ALA A 90 -34.17 59.84 57.21
N VAL A 91 -33.30 60.86 57.17
CA VAL A 91 -32.05 60.81 56.40
C VAL A 91 -31.14 59.71 56.92
N ILE A 92 -30.94 59.60 58.24
CA ILE A 92 -30.12 58.53 58.84
C ILE A 92 -30.70 57.15 58.50
N ALA A 93 -32.01 56.96 58.63
CA ALA A 93 -32.67 55.69 58.32
C ALA A 93 -32.54 55.31 56.83
N VAL A 94 -32.72 56.27 55.92
CA VAL A 94 -32.54 56.06 54.46
C VAL A 94 -31.08 55.71 54.14
N VAL A 95 -30.12 56.46 54.68
CA VAL A 95 -28.69 56.20 54.47
C VAL A 95 -28.29 54.83 55.03
N TRP A 96 -28.80 54.46 56.21
CA TRP A 96 -28.55 53.14 56.81
C TRP A 96 -29.15 52.00 55.98
N LEU A 97 -30.39 52.14 55.52
CA LEU A 97 -31.08 51.15 54.68
C LEU A 97 -30.36 50.97 53.34
N LEU A 98 -30.01 52.08 52.66
CA LEU A 98 -29.26 52.06 51.40
C LEU A 98 -27.89 51.41 51.57
N ARG A 99 -27.13 51.78 52.62
CA ARG A 99 -25.83 51.14 52.89
C ARG A 99 -25.96 49.65 53.17
N ARG A 100 -27.01 49.21 53.87
CA ARG A 100 -27.25 47.79 54.16
C ARG A 100 -27.64 47.00 52.90
N LYS A 101 -28.52 47.55 52.05
CA LYS A 101 -29.02 46.89 50.84
C LYS A 101 -28.05 46.95 49.65
N LEU A 102 -27.22 47.98 49.55
CA LEU A 102 -26.24 48.15 48.46
C LEU A 102 -24.87 47.51 48.77
N ARG A 103 -24.58 47.13 50.02
CA ARG A 103 -23.31 46.46 50.39
C ARG A 103 -22.99 45.22 49.52
N PRO A 104 -23.95 44.32 49.21
CA PRO A 104 -23.68 43.16 48.36
C PRO A 104 -23.30 43.51 46.92
N LEU A 105 -23.57 44.73 46.44
CA LEU A 105 -23.07 45.18 45.13
C LEU A 105 -21.55 45.37 45.13
N GLY A 106 -20.98 45.81 46.26
CA GLY A 106 -19.52 45.89 46.42
C GLY A 106 -18.88 44.50 46.36
N ASP A 107 -19.50 43.52 47.03
CA ASP A 107 -19.07 42.12 46.97
C ASP A 107 -19.18 41.56 45.55
N LEU A 108 -20.25 41.92 44.81
CA LEU A 108 -20.40 41.54 43.40
C LEU A 108 -19.30 42.10 42.52
N VAL A 109 -18.94 43.38 42.69
CA VAL A 109 -17.83 43.99 41.96
C VAL A 109 -16.53 43.25 42.26
N GLN A 110 -16.28 42.90 43.53
CA GLN A 110 -15.09 42.15 43.92
C GLN A 110 -15.06 40.74 43.32
N GLN A 111 -16.17 40.00 43.38
CA GLN A 111 -16.26 38.66 42.80
C GLN A 111 -16.19 38.69 41.28
N ALA A 112 -16.77 39.70 40.62
CA ALA A 112 -16.66 39.89 39.18
C ALA A 112 -15.22 40.23 38.75
N GLN A 113 -14.50 41.02 39.54
CA GLN A 113 -13.07 41.27 39.32
C GLN A 113 -12.25 39.99 39.52
N ALA A 114 -12.56 39.18 40.54
CA ALA A 114 -11.90 37.89 40.76
C ALA A 114 -12.14 36.92 39.59
N LEU A 115 -13.39 36.79 39.14
CA LEU A 115 -13.78 35.98 37.98
C LEU A 115 -13.09 36.48 36.69
N GLY A 116 -13.04 37.80 36.47
CA GLY A 116 -12.33 38.40 35.34
C GLY A 116 -10.80 38.28 35.41
N ALA A 117 -10.24 38.15 36.61
CA ALA A 117 -8.82 37.85 36.82
C ALA A 117 -8.49 36.36 36.65
N GLY A 118 -9.51 35.51 36.55
CA GLY A 118 -9.38 34.08 36.30
C GLY A 118 -9.82 33.18 37.46
N ASP A 119 -10.30 33.70 38.59
CA ASP A 119 -10.79 32.87 39.69
C ASP A 119 -12.19 32.32 39.37
N LEU A 120 -12.26 31.08 38.86
CA LEU A 120 -13.51 30.40 38.53
C LEU A 120 -14.22 29.86 39.77
N GLY A 121 -13.61 29.94 40.95
CA GLY A 121 -14.19 29.64 42.25
C GLY A 121 -14.97 30.81 42.86
N ALA A 122 -14.85 32.02 42.31
CA ALA A 122 -15.54 33.22 42.77
C ALA A 122 -17.08 33.04 42.78
N ARG A 123 -17.71 33.15 43.96
CA ARG A 123 -19.17 32.97 44.12
C ARG A 123 -19.77 34.05 45.02
N MET A 124 -20.99 34.46 44.70
CA MET A 124 -21.81 35.35 45.50
C MET A 124 -22.65 34.58 46.51
N ALA A 125 -22.70 35.06 47.75
CA ALA A 125 -23.59 34.53 48.78
C ALA A 125 -25.06 34.85 48.46
N GLN A 126 -25.92 33.84 48.46
CA GLN A 126 -27.35 33.98 48.19
C GLN A 126 -28.09 34.27 49.50
N SER A 127 -28.20 35.55 49.87
CA SER A 127 -28.75 35.97 51.17
C SER A 127 -30.05 36.78 51.07
N SER A 128 -30.57 37.01 49.87
CA SER A 128 -31.71 37.89 49.62
C SER A 128 -32.57 37.35 48.46
N ASP A 129 -33.88 37.59 48.53
CA ASP A 129 -34.87 37.23 47.49
C ASP A 129 -35.31 38.44 46.64
N ASP A 130 -34.56 39.54 46.71
CA ASP A 130 -34.74 40.73 45.87
C ASP A 130 -33.87 40.69 44.60
N GLU A 131 -33.88 41.77 43.82
CA GLU A 131 -33.15 41.90 42.55
C GLU A 131 -31.64 41.68 42.72
N ILE A 132 -31.10 41.99 43.89
CA ILE A 132 -29.68 41.75 44.22
C ILE A 132 -29.42 40.24 44.38
N GLY A 133 -30.36 39.51 44.98
CA GLY A 133 -30.34 38.06 45.05
C GLY A 133 -30.43 37.38 43.68
N GLU A 134 -31.26 37.89 42.78
CA GLU A 134 -31.34 37.41 41.40
C GLU A 134 -30.05 37.68 40.61
N LEU A 135 -29.43 38.85 40.80
CA LEU A 135 -28.15 39.18 40.22
C LEU A 135 -27.02 38.26 40.72
N ALA A 136 -27.00 37.94 42.03
CA ALA A 136 -26.07 36.98 42.62
C ALA A 136 -26.24 35.57 42.04
N ARG A 137 -27.49 35.08 41.86
CA ARG A 137 -27.78 33.80 41.22
C ARG A 137 -27.31 33.77 39.76
N SER A 138 -27.56 34.84 39.01
CA SER A 138 -27.14 34.97 37.61
C SER A 138 -25.62 35.01 37.46
N PHE A 139 -24.92 35.73 38.35
CA PHE A 139 -23.47 35.74 38.44
C PHE A 139 -22.89 34.33 38.69
N ASN A 140 -23.45 33.60 39.67
CA ASN A 140 -23.00 32.24 39.97
C ASN A 140 -23.21 31.28 38.79
N ARG A 141 -24.35 31.36 38.09
CA ARG A 141 -24.61 30.56 36.87
C ARG A 141 -23.62 30.88 35.76
N MET A 142 -23.28 32.16 35.57
CA MET A 142 -22.25 32.57 34.60
C MET A 142 -20.88 32.03 34.98
N GLY A 143 -20.48 32.12 36.25
CA GLY A 143 -19.23 31.55 36.76
C GLY A 143 -19.16 30.03 36.59
N GLU A 144 -20.25 29.32 36.85
CA GLU A 144 -20.36 27.87 36.62
C GLU A 144 -20.26 27.50 35.13
N ALA A 145 -20.95 28.22 34.25
CA ALA A 145 -20.87 28.00 32.81
C ALA A 145 -19.44 28.26 32.27
N LEU A 146 -18.78 29.32 32.74
CA LEU A 146 -17.37 29.61 32.41
C LEU A 146 -16.44 28.51 32.93
N ALA A 147 -16.62 28.05 34.17
CA ALA A 147 -15.81 26.98 34.75
C ALA A 147 -15.94 25.67 33.96
N ASN A 148 -17.16 25.29 33.58
CA ASN A 148 -17.42 24.12 32.76
C ASN A 148 -16.81 24.25 31.35
N MET A 149 -16.90 25.43 30.74
CA MET A 149 -16.27 25.70 29.44
C MET A 149 -14.75 25.60 29.52
N VAL A 150 -14.11 26.19 30.53
CA VAL A 150 -12.66 26.09 30.76
C VAL A 150 -12.22 24.65 30.99
N ALA A 151 -12.96 23.89 31.80
CA ALA A 151 -12.71 22.46 32.02
C ALA A 151 -12.83 21.65 30.71
N GLY A 152 -13.84 21.94 29.90
CA GLY A 152 -14.03 21.33 28.58
C GLY A 152 -12.87 21.63 27.62
N ILE A 153 -12.42 22.89 27.54
CA ILE A 153 -11.27 23.30 26.72
C ILE A 153 -9.99 22.59 27.19
N ARG A 154 -9.76 22.52 28.51
CA ARG A 154 -8.59 21.83 29.07
C ARG A 154 -8.58 20.35 28.72
N SER A 155 -9.72 19.67 28.84
CA SER A 155 -9.85 18.25 28.46
C SER A 155 -9.61 18.07 26.95
N ALA A 156 -10.23 18.89 26.11
CA ALA A 156 -10.06 18.82 24.66
C ALA A 156 -8.60 19.07 24.23
N ALA A 157 -7.92 20.04 24.84
CA ALA A 157 -6.50 20.30 24.58
C ALA A 157 -5.62 19.10 24.98
N GLN A 158 -5.92 18.45 26.11
CA GLN A 158 -5.20 17.24 26.54
C GLN A 158 -5.41 16.08 25.56
N ASP A 159 -6.63 15.88 25.06
CA ASP A 159 -6.94 14.86 24.06
C ASP A 159 -6.23 15.12 22.72
N VAL A 160 -6.18 16.38 22.28
CA VAL A 160 -5.45 16.78 21.06
C VAL A 160 -3.95 16.51 21.21
N SER A 161 -3.35 16.86 22.35
CA SER A 161 -1.93 16.60 22.62
C SER A 161 -1.63 15.09 22.62
N ALA A 162 -2.45 14.28 23.31
CA ALA A 162 -2.29 12.83 23.32
C ALA A 162 -2.39 12.21 21.91
N ARG A 163 -3.39 12.62 21.12
CA ARG A 163 -3.56 12.14 19.73
C ARG A 163 -2.42 12.60 18.81
N SER A 164 -1.91 13.80 19.02
CA SER A 164 -0.77 14.34 18.27
C SER A 164 0.50 13.54 18.55
N GLN A 165 0.74 13.18 19.82
CA GLN A 165 1.85 12.31 20.18
C GLN A 165 1.72 10.92 19.55
N SER A 166 0.52 10.33 19.56
CA SER A 166 0.26 9.06 18.87
C SER A 166 0.50 9.16 17.35
N MET A 167 0.07 10.25 16.72
CA MET A 167 0.29 10.51 15.28
C MET A 167 1.78 10.63 14.96
N SER A 168 2.56 11.30 15.83
CA SER A 168 4.02 11.42 15.70
C SER A 168 4.72 10.05 15.76
N THR A 169 4.31 9.19 16.69
CA THR A 169 4.82 7.81 16.78
C THR A 169 4.43 7.01 15.54
N LEU A 170 3.16 7.04 15.13
CA LEU A 170 2.70 6.34 13.92
C LEU A 170 3.45 6.80 12.66
N SER A 171 3.73 8.10 12.56
CA SER A 171 4.51 8.64 11.45
C SER A 171 5.95 8.12 11.46
N ARG A 172 6.58 8.00 12.63
CA ARG A 172 7.92 7.41 12.76
C ARG A 172 7.94 5.93 12.34
N ASP A 173 6.96 5.16 12.78
CA ASP A 173 6.87 3.74 12.44
C ASP A 173 6.60 3.57 10.93
N ALA A 174 5.75 4.41 10.35
CA ALA A 174 5.51 4.45 8.91
C ALA A 174 6.79 4.80 8.13
N TYR A 175 7.60 5.75 8.61
CA TYR A 175 8.90 6.05 8.00
C TYR A 175 9.83 4.85 7.96
N GLN A 176 9.90 4.08 9.05
CA GLN A 176 10.73 2.88 9.09
C GLN A 176 10.23 1.81 8.12
N GLY A 177 8.91 1.63 8.02
CA GLY A 177 8.31 0.71 7.05
C GLY A 177 8.57 1.11 5.60
N ILE A 178 8.48 2.41 5.30
CA ILE A 178 8.78 2.98 3.97
C ILE A 178 10.25 2.76 3.59
N ASP A 179 11.19 2.96 4.53
CA ASP A 179 12.63 2.74 4.32
C ASP A 179 12.94 1.26 4.05
N GLN A 180 12.36 0.35 4.83
CA GLN A 180 12.47 -1.08 4.59
C GLN A 180 11.93 -1.45 3.20
N GLN A 181 10.74 -0.97 2.85
CA GLN A 181 10.11 -1.21 1.55
C GLN A 181 10.98 -0.67 0.41
N SER A 182 11.66 0.47 0.59
CA SER A 182 12.62 0.99 -0.38
C SER A 182 13.80 0.04 -0.61
N GLY A 183 14.30 -0.60 0.45
CA GLY A 183 15.35 -1.61 0.35
C GLY A 183 14.90 -2.88 -0.38
N GLU A 184 13.65 -3.31 -0.13
CA GLU A 184 13.03 -4.45 -0.82
C GLU A 184 12.83 -4.16 -2.31
N ILE A 185 12.34 -2.96 -2.67
CA ILE A 185 12.18 -2.53 -4.07
C ILE A 185 13.52 -2.54 -4.81
N SER A 186 14.58 -2.01 -4.20
CA SER A 186 15.93 -2.02 -4.79
C SER A 186 16.44 -3.44 -5.02
N SER A 187 16.24 -4.33 -4.06
CA SER A 187 16.62 -5.75 -4.18
C SER A 187 15.83 -6.45 -5.28
N MET A 188 14.52 -6.18 -5.38
CA MET A 188 13.68 -6.70 -6.46
C MET A 188 14.14 -6.17 -7.82
N ALA A 189 14.51 -4.90 -7.94
CA ALA A 189 15.00 -4.33 -9.19
C ALA A 189 16.27 -5.05 -9.66
N GLY A 190 17.23 -5.29 -8.76
CA GLY A 190 18.43 -6.08 -9.08
C GLY A 190 18.10 -7.51 -9.53
N ALA A 191 17.18 -8.19 -8.84
CA ALA A 191 16.74 -9.53 -9.23
C ALA A 191 16.07 -9.57 -10.61
N VAL A 192 15.32 -8.52 -10.98
CA VAL A 192 14.66 -8.40 -12.29
C VAL A 192 15.68 -8.15 -13.41
N GLU A 193 16.70 -7.33 -13.16
CA GLU A 193 17.81 -7.15 -14.11
C GLU A 193 18.57 -8.46 -14.35
N GLU A 194 18.91 -9.19 -13.28
CA GLU A 194 19.55 -10.50 -13.38
C GLU A 194 18.66 -11.52 -14.10
N PHE A 195 17.35 -11.53 -13.81
CA PHE A 195 16.38 -12.38 -14.49
C PHE A 195 16.28 -12.07 -15.99
N SER A 196 16.32 -10.79 -16.37
CA SER A 196 16.33 -10.37 -17.78
C SER A 196 17.60 -10.82 -18.49
N ALA A 197 18.78 -10.62 -17.87
CA ALA A 197 20.06 -11.01 -18.43
C ALA A 197 20.18 -12.54 -18.58
N THR A 198 19.74 -13.31 -17.58
CA THR A 198 19.74 -14.77 -17.63
C THR A 198 18.77 -15.31 -18.67
N SER A 199 17.59 -14.71 -18.82
CA SER A 199 16.66 -15.02 -19.92
C SER A 199 17.33 -14.80 -21.27
N GLN A 200 17.97 -13.64 -21.50
CA GLN A 200 18.66 -13.39 -22.77
C GLN A 200 19.76 -14.44 -23.06
N ASN A 201 20.55 -14.80 -22.04
CA ASN A 201 21.57 -15.84 -22.17
C ASN A 201 20.99 -17.22 -22.49
N ILE A 202 19.83 -17.58 -21.91
CA ILE A 202 19.13 -18.83 -22.22
C ILE A 202 18.67 -18.82 -23.68
N ALA A 203 18.06 -17.73 -24.15
CA ALA A 203 17.60 -17.61 -25.53
C ALA A 203 18.76 -17.75 -26.54
N ASP A 204 19.91 -17.13 -26.27
CA ASP A 204 21.10 -17.25 -27.13
C ASP A 204 21.69 -18.67 -27.13
N ASN A 205 21.71 -19.33 -25.97
CA ASN A 205 22.12 -20.74 -25.88
C ASN A 205 21.17 -21.67 -26.64
N MET A 206 19.85 -21.43 -26.58
CA MET A 206 18.86 -22.21 -27.31
C MET A 206 19.03 -22.06 -28.82
N ARG A 207 19.24 -20.85 -29.34
CA ARG A 207 19.55 -20.61 -30.76
C ARG A 207 20.81 -21.37 -31.21
N ASN A 208 21.85 -21.38 -30.38
CA ASN A 208 23.05 -22.15 -30.69
C ASN A 208 22.77 -23.66 -30.70
N THR A 209 21.96 -24.15 -29.77
CA THR A 209 21.60 -25.57 -29.67
C THR A 209 20.71 -26.00 -30.83
N GLU A 210 19.76 -25.16 -31.25
CA GLU A 210 18.95 -25.35 -32.46
C GLU A 210 19.83 -25.50 -33.71
N ARG A 211 20.84 -24.63 -33.87
CA ARG A 211 21.81 -24.72 -34.96
C ARG A 211 22.60 -26.04 -34.93
N LEU A 212 22.99 -26.51 -33.74
CA LEU A 212 23.68 -27.80 -33.58
C LEU A 212 22.75 -28.98 -33.93
N ALA A 213 21.49 -28.93 -33.52
CA ALA A 213 20.49 -29.95 -33.84
C ALA A 213 20.25 -30.02 -35.37
N SER A 214 20.12 -28.87 -36.02
CA SER A 214 20.01 -28.76 -37.48
C SER A 214 21.24 -29.33 -38.20
N ALA A 215 22.45 -29.00 -37.73
CA ALA A 215 23.68 -29.55 -38.28
C ALA A 215 23.78 -31.07 -38.09
N ASN A 216 23.32 -31.59 -36.95
CA ASN A 216 23.31 -33.04 -36.69
C ASN A 216 22.31 -33.78 -37.58
N ALA A 217 21.12 -33.20 -37.81
CA ALA A 217 20.13 -33.74 -38.74
C ALA A 217 20.71 -33.82 -40.16
N GLU A 218 21.41 -32.77 -40.61
CA GLU A 218 22.06 -32.76 -41.92
C GLU A 218 23.19 -33.80 -42.02
N GLN A 219 24.06 -33.89 -41.02
CA GLN A 219 25.14 -34.88 -40.99
C GLN A 219 24.60 -36.32 -41.01
N THR A 220 23.49 -36.54 -40.31
CA THR A 220 22.81 -37.83 -40.27
C THR A 220 22.16 -38.17 -41.62
N ARG A 221 21.59 -37.18 -42.31
CA ARG A 221 21.07 -37.33 -43.68
C ARG A 221 22.16 -37.70 -44.68
N ILE A 222 23.33 -37.08 -44.58
CA ILE A 222 24.52 -37.43 -45.36
C ILE A 222 24.93 -38.87 -45.07
N GLY A 223 25.05 -39.24 -43.79
CA GLY A 223 25.37 -40.61 -43.37
C GLY A 223 24.40 -41.64 -43.93
N ARG A 224 23.09 -41.36 -43.89
CA ARG A 224 22.06 -42.25 -44.47
C ARG A 224 22.27 -42.44 -45.97
N THR A 225 22.54 -41.35 -46.70
CA THR A 225 22.83 -41.40 -48.14
C THR A 225 24.05 -42.28 -48.43
N SER A 226 25.10 -42.20 -47.60
CA SER A 226 26.26 -43.09 -47.72
C SER A 226 25.93 -44.56 -47.42
N MET A 227 25.02 -44.84 -46.47
CA MET A 227 24.54 -46.21 -46.24
C MET A 227 23.72 -46.73 -47.42
N ASP A 228 22.87 -45.90 -48.04
CA ASP A 228 22.11 -46.27 -49.23
C ASP A 228 23.05 -46.65 -50.40
N GLN A 229 24.10 -45.84 -50.63
CA GLN A 229 25.14 -46.14 -51.61
C GLN A 229 25.91 -47.43 -51.31
N ALA A 230 26.21 -47.68 -50.03
CA ALA A 230 26.87 -48.93 -49.62
C ALA A 230 25.98 -50.15 -49.82
N SER A 231 24.66 -50.03 -49.61
CA SER A 231 23.69 -51.10 -49.90
C SER A 231 23.66 -51.41 -51.39
N GLU A 232 23.64 -50.39 -52.25
CA GLU A 232 23.67 -50.55 -53.70
C GLU A 232 24.95 -51.28 -54.16
N ALA A 233 26.11 -50.89 -53.62
CA ALA A 233 27.38 -51.55 -53.92
C ALA A 233 27.40 -53.03 -53.48
N LEU A 234 26.85 -53.35 -52.30
CA LEU A 234 26.74 -54.73 -51.81
C LEU A 234 25.81 -55.59 -52.70
N VAL A 235 24.71 -55.02 -53.20
CA VAL A 235 23.83 -55.69 -54.16
C VAL A 235 24.58 -56.00 -55.46
N GLN A 236 25.31 -55.03 -56.00
CA GLN A 236 26.11 -55.22 -57.22
C GLN A 236 27.19 -56.31 -57.04
N ILE A 237 27.84 -56.36 -55.87
CA ILE A 237 28.82 -57.41 -55.56
C ILE A 237 28.14 -58.78 -55.46
N ALA A 238 26.96 -58.86 -54.83
CA ALA A 238 26.20 -60.11 -54.75
C ALA A 238 25.79 -60.63 -56.13
N GLU A 239 25.35 -59.75 -57.04
CA GLU A 239 25.04 -60.09 -58.43
C GLU A 239 26.30 -60.57 -59.19
N ALA A 240 27.44 -59.90 -59.02
CA ALA A 240 28.70 -60.30 -59.65
C ALA A 240 29.18 -61.68 -59.14
N LEU A 241 29.01 -61.97 -57.86
CA LEU A 241 29.32 -63.29 -57.28
C LEU A 241 28.42 -64.38 -57.86
N GLU A 242 27.11 -64.12 -58.00
CA GLU A 242 26.16 -65.06 -58.61
C GLU A 242 26.53 -65.37 -60.06
N GLN A 243 26.88 -64.34 -60.83
CA GLN A 243 27.31 -64.50 -62.22
C GLN A 243 28.61 -65.29 -62.32
N THR A 244 29.56 -65.05 -61.41
CA THR A 244 30.82 -65.79 -61.36
C THR A 244 30.61 -67.26 -60.94
N SER A 245 29.71 -67.51 -59.98
CA SER A 245 29.30 -68.85 -59.55
C SER A 245 28.74 -69.65 -60.73
N THR A 246 27.90 -69.02 -61.56
CA THR A 246 27.37 -69.63 -62.79
C THR A 246 28.48 -70.04 -63.77
N VAL A 247 29.48 -69.18 -63.98
CA VAL A 247 30.61 -69.45 -64.88
C VAL A 247 31.48 -70.60 -64.35
N ILE A 248 31.81 -70.60 -63.06
CA ILE A 248 32.60 -71.66 -62.42
C ILE A 248 31.85 -73.00 -62.45
N ASN A 249 30.54 -72.99 -62.20
CA ASN A 249 29.72 -74.19 -62.27
C ASN A 249 29.72 -74.79 -63.68
N GLY A 250 29.59 -73.93 -64.71
CA GLY A 250 29.76 -74.33 -66.11
C GLY A 250 31.14 -74.91 -66.43
N LEU A 251 32.21 -74.36 -65.83
CA LEU A 251 33.56 -74.92 -65.96
C LEU A 251 33.66 -76.30 -65.29
N GLY A 252 33.06 -76.49 -64.11
CA GLY A 252 32.98 -77.77 -63.42
C GLY A 252 32.28 -78.84 -64.27
N GLN A 253 31.14 -78.50 -64.87
CA GLN A 253 30.41 -79.40 -65.77
C GLN A 253 31.23 -79.79 -67.01
N ARG A 254 31.89 -78.82 -67.67
CA ARG A 254 32.76 -79.08 -68.84
C ARG A 254 33.96 -79.95 -68.46
N SER A 255 34.57 -79.71 -67.30
CA SER A 255 35.66 -80.55 -66.79
C SER A 255 35.20 -81.98 -66.50
N GLN A 256 33.94 -82.17 -66.08
CA GLN A 256 33.37 -83.50 -65.90
C GLN A 256 33.11 -84.22 -67.23
N GLU A 257 32.62 -83.51 -68.25
CA GLU A 257 32.50 -84.03 -69.61
C GLU A 257 33.86 -84.44 -70.20
N ILE A 258 34.90 -83.59 -70.04
CA ILE A 258 36.26 -83.90 -70.48
C ILE A 258 36.80 -85.12 -69.73
N GLY A 259 36.58 -85.22 -68.41
CA GLY A 259 36.96 -86.41 -67.63
C GLY A 259 36.34 -87.70 -68.18
N GLY A 260 35.07 -87.65 -68.61
CA GLY A 260 34.39 -88.75 -69.28
C GLY A 260 35.05 -89.13 -70.62
N ILE A 261 35.38 -88.13 -71.46
CA ILE A 261 36.07 -88.36 -72.74
C ILE A 261 37.45 -88.98 -72.51
N VAL A 262 38.23 -88.46 -71.56
CA VAL A 262 39.56 -88.97 -71.22
C VAL A 262 39.49 -90.43 -70.78
N SER A 263 38.49 -90.79 -69.95
CA SER A 263 38.25 -92.19 -69.55
C SER A 263 37.99 -93.11 -70.75
N VAL A 264 37.21 -92.66 -71.74
CA VAL A 264 36.98 -93.40 -72.98
C VAL A 264 38.28 -93.56 -73.79
N ILE A 265 39.10 -92.51 -73.89
CA ILE A 265 40.39 -92.58 -74.61
C ILE A 265 41.35 -93.55 -73.90
N THR A 266 41.41 -93.53 -72.57
CA THR A 266 42.22 -94.49 -71.80
C THR A 266 41.75 -95.92 -72.07
N ALA A 267 40.43 -96.17 -72.10
CA ALA A 267 39.88 -97.48 -72.45
C ALA A 267 40.23 -97.91 -73.89
N ILE A 268 40.19 -96.98 -74.86
CA ILE A 268 40.62 -97.24 -76.25
C ILE A 268 42.13 -97.54 -76.31
N ALA A 269 42.95 -96.81 -75.56
CA ALA A 269 44.40 -97.04 -75.51
C ALA A 269 44.72 -98.41 -74.90
N ASP A 270 44.00 -98.83 -73.85
CA ASP A 270 44.10 -100.17 -73.28
C ASP A 270 43.69 -101.26 -74.25
N GLN A 271 42.57 -101.06 -74.95
CA GLN A 271 42.11 -101.98 -75.98
C GLN A 271 43.10 -102.05 -77.15
N THR A 272 43.67 -100.92 -77.57
CA THR A 272 44.68 -100.83 -78.64
C THR A 272 45.97 -101.54 -78.24
N ASN A 273 46.42 -101.37 -77.00
CA ASN A 273 47.58 -102.07 -76.46
C ASN A 273 47.35 -103.59 -76.40
N LEU A 274 46.15 -104.05 -76.06
CA LEU A 274 45.76 -105.46 -76.10
C LEU A 274 45.72 -106.02 -77.54
N LEU A 275 45.15 -105.26 -78.48
CA LEU A 275 45.12 -105.62 -79.90
C LEU A 275 46.54 -105.71 -80.48
N ALA A 276 47.39 -104.75 -80.17
CA ALA A 276 48.79 -104.70 -80.60
C ALA A 276 49.60 -105.86 -80.01
N LEU A 277 49.38 -106.21 -78.73
CA LEU A 277 49.97 -107.39 -78.11
C LEU A 277 49.58 -108.68 -78.84
N ASN A 278 48.29 -108.85 -79.16
CA ASN A 278 47.80 -110.01 -79.90
C ASN A 278 48.40 -110.06 -81.32
N ALA A 279 48.54 -108.92 -81.99
CA ALA A 279 49.18 -108.83 -83.30
C ALA A 279 50.69 -109.16 -83.25
N ALA A 280 51.40 -108.71 -82.21
CA ALA A 280 52.81 -109.02 -82.01
C ALA A 280 53.03 -110.53 -81.76
N ILE A 281 52.14 -111.16 -80.98
CA ILE A 281 52.13 -112.61 -80.76
C ILE A 281 51.94 -113.36 -82.08
N GLU A 282 50.97 -112.96 -82.91
CA GLU A 282 50.68 -113.64 -84.17
C GLU A 282 51.78 -113.38 -85.23
N ALA A 283 52.39 -112.20 -85.23
CA ALA A 283 53.54 -111.88 -86.07
C ALA A 283 54.79 -112.70 -85.69
N ALA A 284 55.05 -112.91 -84.40
CA ALA A 284 56.10 -113.82 -83.94
C ALA A 284 55.83 -115.27 -84.36
N ARG A 285 54.56 -115.67 -84.41
CA ARG A 285 54.12 -117.00 -84.84
C ARG A 285 54.31 -117.26 -86.34
N ALA A 286 54.21 -116.21 -87.17
CA ALA A 286 54.43 -116.26 -88.62
C ALA A 286 55.92 -116.32 -89.04
N GLY A 287 56.87 -116.26 -88.09
CA GLY A 287 58.31 -116.40 -88.33
C GLY A 287 58.88 -115.27 -89.21
N GLU A 288 59.76 -115.60 -90.16
CA GLU A 288 60.42 -114.60 -91.03
C GLU A 288 59.43 -113.80 -91.91
N GLN A 289 58.28 -114.36 -92.27
CA GLN A 289 57.22 -113.65 -93.03
C GLN A 289 56.49 -112.59 -92.18
N GLY A 290 56.55 -112.70 -90.85
CA GLY A 290 55.87 -111.82 -89.89
C GLY A 290 56.71 -110.65 -89.39
N ARG A 291 58.02 -110.57 -89.71
CA ARG A 291 58.93 -109.55 -89.16
C ARG A 291 58.45 -108.12 -89.37
N GLY A 292 57.95 -107.80 -90.56
CA GLY A 292 57.41 -106.47 -90.85
C GLY A 292 56.18 -106.14 -90.00
N PHE A 293 55.30 -107.13 -89.78
CA PHE A 293 54.12 -106.98 -88.92
C PHE A 293 54.47 -106.89 -87.43
N ALA A 294 55.50 -107.61 -86.98
CA ALA A 294 55.95 -107.55 -85.58
C ALA A 294 56.46 -106.15 -85.20
N VAL A 295 57.23 -105.51 -86.09
CA VAL A 295 57.71 -104.13 -85.89
C VAL A 295 56.55 -103.15 -85.81
N VAL A 296 55.55 -103.28 -86.68
CA VAL A 296 54.36 -102.43 -86.65
C VAL A 296 53.54 -102.67 -85.37
N ALA A 297 53.39 -103.93 -84.94
CA ALA A 297 52.66 -104.26 -83.72
C ALA A 297 53.33 -103.70 -82.45
N ASP A 298 54.66 -103.78 -82.36
CA ASP A 298 55.42 -103.17 -81.25
C ASP A 298 55.34 -101.63 -81.27
N GLU A 299 55.36 -101.00 -82.45
CA GLU A 299 55.17 -99.55 -82.58
C GLU A 299 53.76 -99.11 -82.15
N VAL A 300 52.72 -99.83 -82.56
CA VAL A 300 51.33 -99.58 -82.13
C VAL A 300 51.20 -99.79 -80.61
N ARG A 301 51.85 -100.80 -80.05
CA ARG A 301 51.85 -101.06 -78.61
C ARG A 301 52.53 -99.94 -77.83
N ASN A 302 53.68 -99.46 -78.30
CA ASN A 302 54.39 -98.31 -77.72
C ASN A 302 53.53 -97.04 -77.79
N LEU A 303 52.91 -96.77 -78.95
CA LEU A 303 52.00 -95.64 -79.13
C LEU A 303 50.82 -95.72 -78.17
N ALA A 304 50.17 -96.88 -78.03
CA ALA A 304 49.09 -97.08 -77.08
C ALA A 304 49.52 -96.89 -75.61
N GLY A 305 50.74 -97.32 -75.27
CA GLY A 305 51.37 -97.04 -73.97
C GLY A 305 51.53 -95.54 -73.71
N ARG A 306 52.09 -94.80 -74.67
CA ARG A 306 52.25 -93.34 -74.60
C ARG A 306 50.90 -92.62 -74.54
N THR A 307 49.89 -93.08 -75.27
CA THR A 307 48.52 -92.54 -75.20
C THR A 307 47.93 -92.72 -73.81
N ARG A 308 48.08 -93.91 -73.20
CA ARG A 308 47.60 -94.17 -71.84
C ARG A 308 48.26 -93.22 -70.83
N GLU A 309 49.58 -93.09 -70.91
CA GLU A 309 50.36 -92.23 -70.01
C GLU A 309 49.89 -90.77 -70.11
N ALA A 310 49.75 -90.25 -71.34
CA ALA A 310 49.22 -88.91 -71.59
C ALA A 310 47.77 -88.75 -71.07
N THR A 311 46.90 -89.75 -71.25
CA THR A 311 45.53 -89.68 -70.71
C THR A 311 45.48 -89.69 -69.19
N ASN A 312 46.41 -90.39 -68.50
CA ASN A 312 46.50 -90.37 -67.05
C ASN A 312 46.97 -88.99 -66.52
N GLU A 313 47.92 -88.36 -67.20
CA GLU A 313 48.31 -86.98 -66.89
C GLU A 313 47.13 -86.01 -67.07
N ILE A 314 46.39 -86.11 -68.19
CA ILE A 314 45.19 -85.31 -68.42
C ILE A 314 44.12 -85.59 -67.36
N SER A 315 43.89 -86.85 -66.98
CA SER A 315 42.93 -87.20 -65.93
C SER A 315 43.30 -86.58 -64.58
N THR A 316 44.59 -86.53 -64.26
CA THR A 316 45.09 -85.89 -63.03
C THR A 316 44.86 -84.38 -63.07
N MET A 317 45.17 -83.72 -64.20
CA MET A 317 44.88 -82.29 -64.39
C MET A 317 43.38 -81.98 -64.28
N ILE A 318 42.52 -82.80 -64.88
CA ILE A 318 41.06 -82.64 -64.79
C ILE A 318 40.57 -82.82 -63.35
N GLY A 319 41.12 -83.79 -62.61
CA GLY A 319 40.82 -83.97 -61.19
C GLY A 319 41.17 -82.73 -60.35
N SER A 320 42.33 -82.12 -60.60
CA SER A 320 42.71 -80.85 -59.96
C SER A 320 41.76 -79.72 -60.32
N ILE A 321 41.39 -79.57 -61.60
CA ILE A 321 40.43 -78.53 -62.04
C ILE A 321 39.06 -78.72 -61.37
N GLN A 322 38.57 -79.95 -61.25
CA GLN A 322 37.30 -80.27 -60.57
C GLN A 322 37.35 -79.92 -59.07
N SER A 323 38.47 -80.20 -58.42
CA SER A 323 38.71 -79.86 -57.01
C SER A 323 38.75 -78.34 -56.81
N GLU A 324 39.51 -77.62 -57.63
CA GLU A 324 39.64 -76.17 -57.59
C GLU A 324 38.31 -75.46 -57.88
N THR A 325 37.56 -75.93 -58.88
CA THR A 325 36.21 -75.40 -59.18
C THR A 325 35.23 -75.63 -58.04
N SER A 326 35.24 -76.81 -57.40
CA SER A 326 34.40 -77.08 -56.22
C SER A 326 34.73 -76.15 -55.06
N SER A 327 36.03 -75.91 -54.81
CA SER A 327 36.50 -74.98 -53.79
C SER A 327 36.09 -73.52 -54.09
N ALA A 328 36.17 -73.11 -55.37
CA ALA A 328 35.74 -71.80 -55.82
C ALA A 328 34.23 -71.58 -55.62
N ILE A 329 33.39 -72.59 -55.91
CA ILE A 329 31.93 -72.55 -55.65
C ILE A 329 31.66 -72.36 -54.15
N ALA A 330 32.31 -73.14 -53.28
CA ALA A 330 32.13 -73.02 -51.84
C ALA A 330 32.54 -71.63 -51.32
N THR A 331 33.61 -71.06 -51.87
CA THR A 331 34.07 -69.69 -51.54
C THR A 331 33.07 -68.63 -52.01
N MET A 332 32.48 -68.79 -53.20
CA MET A 332 31.46 -67.88 -53.71
C MET A 332 30.17 -67.92 -52.89
N GLU A 333 29.74 -69.10 -52.46
CA GLU A 333 28.56 -69.24 -51.60
C GLU A 333 28.78 -68.58 -50.22
N HIS A 334 29.96 -68.75 -49.63
CA HIS A 334 30.32 -68.02 -48.41
C HIS A 334 30.38 -66.50 -48.65
N GLY A 335 30.94 -66.05 -49.77
CA GLY A 335 30.93 -64.65 -50.18
C GLY A 335 29.51 -64.07 -50.28
N ARG A 336 28.58 -64.84 -50.87
CA ARG A 336 27.16 -64.49 -50.98
C ARG A 336 26.52 -64.30 -49.61
N GLN A 337 26.80 -65.21 -48.67
CA GLN A 337 26.29 -65.13 -47.30
C GLN A 337 26.84 -63.90 -46.55
N LEU A 338 28.13 -63.59 -46.71
CA LEU A 338 28.74 -62.38 -46.14
C LEU A 338 28.12 -61.09 -46.72
N MET A 339 27.75 -61.07 -47.99
CA MET A 339 27.04 -59.94 -48.60
C MET A 339 25.63 -59.77 -48.03
N GLN A 340 24.89 -60.86 -47.81
CA GLN A 340 23.57 -60.80 -47.17
C GLN A 340 23.66 -60.26 -45.74
N ASP A 341 24.61 -60.75 -44.94
CA ASP A 341 24.87 -60.25 -43.59
C ASP A 341 25.28 -58.77 -43.60
N GLY A 342 26.10 -58.37 -44.58
CA GLY A 342 26.50 -56.98 -44.79
C GLY A 342 25.30 -56.08 -45.08
N LEU A 343 24.37 -56.53 -45.93
CA LEU A 343 23.15 -55.82 -46.27
C LEU A 343 22.26 -55.60 -45.04
N GLU A 344 22.06 -56.65 -44.23
CA GLU A 344 21.26 -56.57 -43.01
C GLU A 344 21.86 -55.61 -41.98
N ARG A 345 23.18 -55.65 -41.80
CA ARG A 345 23.90 -54.72 -40.90
C ARG A 345 23.79 -53.29 -41.40
N ASN A 346 23.93 -53.06 -42.70
CA ASN A 346 23.82 -51.74 -43.29
C ASN A 346 22.40 -51.16 -43.13
N ALA A 347 21.37 -52.00 -43.33
CA ALA A 347 19.98 -51.62 -43.09
C ALA A 347 19.72 -51.22 -41.62
N LYS A 348 20.31 -51.93 -40.65
CA LYS A 348 20.23 -51.57 -39.23
C LYS A 348 20.86 -50.21 -38.94
N VAL A 349 22.04 -49.92 -39.52
CA VAL A 349 22.70 -48.62 -39.35
C VAL A 349 21.87 -47.50 -39.98
N ALA A 350 21.33 -47.72 -41.18
CA ALA A 350 20.46 -46.75 -41.85
C ALA A 350 19.20 -46.41 -41.02
N ALA A 351 18.60 -47.42 -40.38
CA ALA A 351 17.46 -47.22 -39.48
C ALA A 351 17.82 -46.39 -38.23
N VAL A 352 18.98 -46.66 -37.61
CA VAL A 352 19.48 -45.87 -36.46
C VAL A 352 19.74 -44.41 -36.88
N LEU A 353 20.34 -44.18 -38.05
CA LEU A 353 20.52 -42.82 -38.56
C LEU A 353 19.17 -42.13 -38.81
N ALA A 354 18.19 -42.82 -39.39
CA ALA A 354 16.85 -42.24 -39.57
C ALA A 354 16.25 -41.78 -38.22
N GLN A 355 16.37 -42.60 -37.18
CA GLN A 355 15.90 -42.25 -35.83
C GLN A 355 16.65 -41.07 -35.22
N ILE A 356 17.99 -40.99 -35.38
CA ILE A 356 18.79 -39.85 -34.90
C ILE A 356 18.38 -38.55 -35.60
N SER A 357 18.06 -38.63 -36.91
CA SER A 357 17.60 -37.47 -37.68
C SER A 357 16.25 -36.95 -37.17
N GLU A 358 15.31 -37.84 -36.88
CA GLU A 358 14.00 -37.49 -36.32
C GLU A 358 14.13 -36.85 -34.93
N GLN A 359 14.90 -37.46 -34.04
CA GLN A 359 15.17 -36.93 -32.70
C GLN A 359 15.88 -35.57 -32.74
N SER A 360 16.78 -35.36 -33.70
CA SER A 360 17.45 -34.07 -33.88
C SER A 360 16.48 -32.99 -34.37
N ALA A 361 15.52 -33.34 -35.22
CA ALA A 361 14.48 -32.41 -35.68
C ALA A 361 13.54 -32.03 -34.52
N GLU A 362 13.06 -33.01 -33.75
CA GLU A 362 12.21 -32.78 -32.58
C GLU A 362 12.92 -31.90 -31.52
N ALA A 363 14.21 -32.17 -31.27
CA ALA A 363 15.01 -31.33 -30.38
C ALA A 363 15.09 -29.89 -30.89
N GLY A 364 15.25 -29.69 -32.20
CA GLY A 364 15.23 -28.36 -32.83
C GLY A 364 13.92 -27.59 -32.55
N GLU A 365 12.77 -28.25 -32.71
CA GLU A 365 11.47 -27.65 -32.40
C GLU A 365 11.33 -27.28 -30.91
N GLN A 366 11.82 -28.13 -30.01
CA GLN A 366 11.81 -27.84 -28.57
C GLN A 366 12.69 -26.64 -28.22
N PHE A 367 13.88 -26.52 -28.82
CA PHE A 367 14.75 -25.35 -28.60
C PHE A 367 14.14 -24.06 -29.14
N ALA A 368 13.43 -24.11 -30.27
CA ALA A 368 12.68 -22.97 -30.78
C ALA A 368 11.58 -22.55 -29.80
N ALA A 369 10.81 -23.49 -29.24
CA ALA A 369 9.78 -23.21 -28.24
C ALA A 369 10.36 -22.59 -26.96
N ILE A 370 11.50 -23.10 -26.46
CA ILE A 370 12.19 -22.51 -25.30
C ILE A 370 12.65 -21.08 -25.64
N THR A 371 13.22 -20.84 -26.82
CA THR A 371 13.62 -19.50 -27.26
C THR A 371 12.45 -18.51 -27.22
N THR A 372 11.27 -18.91 -27.70
CA THR A 372 10.05 -18.09 -27.63
C THR A 372 9.64 -17.81 -26.18
N ALA A 373 9.54 -18.85 -25.34
CA ALA A 373 9.16 -18.71 -23.93
C ALA A 373 10.12 -17.78 -23.17
N THR A 374 11.42 -17.89 -23.45
CA THR A 374 12.44 -17.04 -22.84
C THR A 374 12.37 -15.59 -23.35
N SER A 375 11.98 -15.37 -24.60
CA SER A 375 11.70 -14.02 -25.12
C SER A 375 10.51 -13.38 -24.42
N GLU A 376 9.45 -14.15 -24.13
CA GLU A 376 8.30 -13.68 -23.35
C GLU A 376 8.68 -13.38 -21.89
N GLN A 377 9.55 -14.19 -21.28
CA GLN A 377 10.11 -13.92 -19.95
C GLN A 377 10.89 -12.60 -19.90
N SER A 378 11.72 -12.32 -20.91
CA SER A 378 12.45 -11.05 -21.01
C SER A 378 11.50 -9.84 -21.15
N SER A 379 10.43 -9.98 -21.94
CA SER A 379 9.39 -8.96 -22.03
C SER A 379 8.68 -8.75 -20.68
N THR A 380 8.36 -9.83 -19.97
CA THR A 380 7.75 -9.77 -18.64
C THR A 380 8.68 -9.10 -17.62
N ALA A 381 9.98 -9.35 -17.70
CA ALA A 381 10.98 -8.69 -16.86
C ALA A 381 10.97 -7.17 -17.08
N THR A 382 10.83 -6.72 -18.33
CA THR A 382 10.73 -5.29 -18.68
C THR A 382 9.48 -4.66 -18.05
N VAL A 383 8.33 -5.34 -18.10
CA VAL A 383 7.09 -4.88 -17.46
C VAL A 383 7.25 -4.85 -15.94
N LEU A 384 7.88 -5.85 -15.35
CA LEU A 384 8.12 -5.90 -13.91
C LEU A 384 9.06 -4.78 -13.44
N SER A 385 10.09 -4.44 -14.22
CA SER A 385 10.96 -3.29 -13.97
C SER A 385 10.18 -1.98 -13.97
N ALA A 386 9.28 -1.78 -14.95
CA ALA A 386 8.41 -0.60 -14.99
C ALA A 386 7.47 -0.52 -13.78
N ASN A 387 6.89 -1.66 -13.36
CA ASN A 387 6.05 -1.71 -12.17
C ASN A 387 6.84 -1.39 -10.89
N LEU A 388 8.07 -1.89 -10.76
CA LEU A 388 8.94 -1.57 -9.63
C LEU A 388 9.30 -0.08 -9.58
N GLN A 389 9.52 0.55 -10.73
CA GLN A 389 9.71 1.99 -10.82
C GLN A 389 8.49 2.76 -10.31
N SER A 390 7.27 2.37 -10.74
CA SER A 390 6.04 2.98 -10.22
C SER A 390 5.83 2.78 -8.73
N ILE A 391 6.21 1.61 -8.19
CA ILE A 391 6.16 1.34 -6.75
C ILE A 391 7.20 2.20 -6.00
N ALA A 392 8.39 2.40 -6.56
CA ALA A 392 9.41 3.28 -6.00
C ALA A 392 8.94 4.73 -5.92
N GLU A 393 8.27 5.22 -6.97
CA GLU A 393 7.67 6.56 -7.00
C GLU A 393 6.56 6.71 -5.95
N ALA A 394 5.64 5.74 -5.87
CA ALA A 394 4.58 5.75 -4.86
C ALA A 394 5.13 5.69 -3.42
N ASN A 395 6.21 4.92 -3.20
CA ASN A 395 6.90 4.88 -1.91
C ASN A 395 7.53 6.25 -1.57
N GLY A 396 8.12 6.93 -2.57
CA GLY A 396 8.62 8.30 -2.44
C GLY A 396 7.53 9.31 -2.06
N GLU A 397 6.36 9.26 -2.72
CA GLU A 397 5.21 10.09 -2.38
C GLU A 397 4.70 9.80 -0.96
N GLN A 398 4.61 8.52 -0.59
CA GLN A 398 4.18 8.11 0.75
C GLN A 398 5.13 8.65 1.83
N ARG A 399 6.44 8.69 1.56
CA ARG A 399 7.43 9.30 2.45
C ARG A 399 7.17 10.79 2.69
N GLU A 400 6.78 11.52 1.67
CA GLU A 400 6.41 12.94 1.78
C GLU A 400 5.12 13.12 2.59
N VAL A 401 4.10 12.31 2.33
CA VAL A 401 2.84 12.34 3.08
C VAL A 401 3.08 12.11 4.57
N VAL A 402 3.90 11.12 4.92
CA VAL A 402 4.25 10.82 6.32
C VAL A 402 5.06 11.96 6.95
N ALA A 403 5.92 12.65 6.18
CA ALA A 403 6.62 13.85 6.63
C ALA A 403 5.65 14.94 7.07
N ASN A 404 4.70 15.26 6.19
CA ASN A 404 3.68 16.26 6.43
C ASN A 404 2.79 15.90 7.63
N LEU A 405 2.49 14.60 7.81
CA LEU A 405 1.74 14.11 8.97
C LEU A 405 2.50 14.33 10.30
N ALA A 406 3.81 14.09 10.29
CA ALA A 406 4.67 14.32 11.46
C ALA A 406 4.82 15.81 11.79
N ASP A 407 4.88 16.68 10.78
CA ASP A 407 4.86 18.15 10.95
C ASP A 407 3.51 18.61 11.51
N THR A 408 2.40 18.15 10.94
CA THR A 408 1.05 18.47 11.40
C THR A 408 0.82 18.02 12.85
N ALA A 409 1.29 16.83 13.21
CA ALA A 409 1.23 16.34 14.59
C ALA A 409 1.99 17.26 15.56
N ARG A 410 3.20 17.72 15.18
CA ARG A 410 3.96 18.68 15.99
C ARG A 410 3.24 20.02 16.14
N GLU A 411 2.59 20.49 15.08
CA GLU A 411 1.82 21.73 15.13
C GLU A 411 0.59 21.61 16.04
N LEU A 412 -0.16 20.52 15.95
CA LEU A 412 -1.32 20.26 16.81
C LEU A 412 -0.93 20.15 18.28
N ASP A 413 0.19 19.49 18.60
CA ASP A 413 0.68 19.42 19.98
C ASP A 413 1.06 20.81 20.51
N ARG A 414 1.71 21.65 19.68
CA ARG A 414 2.02 23.05 20.02
C ARG A 414 0.75 23.88 20.26
N LEU A 415 -0.26 23.76 19.41
CA LEU A 415 -1.54 24.46 19.56
C LEU A 415 -2.29 24.01 20.80
N ALA A 416 -2.28 22.71 21.10
CA ALA A 416 -2.84 22.16 22.33
C ALA A 416 -2.12 22.68 23.58
N ALA A 417 -0.79 22.76 23.54
CA ALA A 417 0.01 23.34 24.63
C ALA A 417 -0.30 24.83 24.84
N GLN A 418 -0.44 25.61 23.76
CA GLN A 418 -0.84 27.02 23.82
C GLN A 418 -2.24 27.20 24.40
N LEU A 419 -3.22 26.42 23.93
CA LEU A 419 -4.57 26.42 24.50
C LEU A 419 -4.55 26.13 26.00
N ARG A 420 -3.83 25.08 26.42
CA ARG A 420 -3.68 24.73 27.84
C ARG A 420 -3.10 25.89 28.66
N GLN A 421 -2.08 26.57 28.14
CA GLN A 421 -1.47 27.73 28.80
C GLN A 421 -2.47 28.91 28.93
N GLU A 422 -3.28 29.18 27.91
CA GLU A 422 -4.31 30.23 27.96
C GLU A 422 -5.40 29.93 28.99
N VAL A 423 -5.84 28.66 29.09
CA VAL A 423 -6.83 28.28 30.13
C VAL A 423 -6.22 28.12 31.53
N GLU A 424 -4.92 27.88 31.68
CA GLU A 424 -4.24 27.83 32.99
C GLU A 424 -4.28 29.17 33.75
N ARG A 425 -4.49 30.29 33.03
CA ARG A 425 -4.74 31.59 33.65
C ARG A 425 -6.04 31.60 34.48
N PHE A 426 -6.99 30.73 34.14
CA PHE A 426 -8.23 30.55 34.88
C PHE A 426 -8.05 29.42 35.91
N ARG A 427 -8.15 29.76 37.20
CA ARG A 427 -7.92 28.89 38.35
C ARG A 427 -9.20 28.41 39.00
#